data_AF-A0A9D1NKA0-F1
#
_entry.id   AF-A0A9D1NKA0-F1
#
_cell.length_a   1.000
_cell.length_b   1.000
_cell.length_c   1.000
_cell.angle_alpha   90.00
_cell.angle_beta   90.00
_cell.angle_gamma   90.00
#
_symmetry.space_group_name_H-M   'P 1'
#
loop_
_entity.id
_entity.type
_entity.pdbx_description
1 polymer ?
#
loop_
_entity_poly.entity_id
_entity_poly.type
_entity_poly.pdbx_seq_one_letter_code
_entity_poly.pdbx_strand_id
1 'polypeptide(L)'
;MKIFERFGLFTAATAGAFFALVVGVRAEFLEGSDPGCFYVRSCALPRSSSDASRRAASARAEAAVYEEFLLYAAGENLKLPEELGRLRSRLAEVAARSFAAGTVVGCEVIGREFLADGRARCTVKIPKENLKRVSGLDFRNRPESLIGFCGKNPALRYEVAAILGKEKDEMLFGGRLGEVAAREKGILENVPETWFMPEGEFDAEALRTFTDADLLNLWLAAAGTAPYGAAAADEFEKRGLSRTAARLATIASPRVEGRVAGAEFLKKLAEDGRGSALARRLVAEGCAARFRVVGRPNPDFSEASAEFAKKNPDYGKMISLLEKSLRTSVSDEAFNLLGRAYEAKGDDFSAAAVYAQAATLNPKTAYARANLAGTLLKAGDAEDAEFWANAVLGDERSNSWSRERAEGVLRKIAETAAKSEKENAPAGAPAPENAGREKQISEKSAPRDEVPQKIVEA
;
A
#
# COMPACT_ATOMS: atom_id res chain seq x y z
N MET A 1 -43.66 12.98 -10.09
CA MET A 1 -43.25 11.86 -9.22
C MET A 1 -41.77 11.54 -9.49
N LYS A 2 -40.83 11.89 -8.61
CA LYS A 2 -39.43 11.46 -8.69
C LYS A 2 -39.16 10.57 -7.47
N ILE A 3 -39.13 9.26 -7.67
CA ILE A 3 -38.71 8.30 -6.64
C ILE A 3 -37.18 8.25 -6.72
N PHE A 4 -36.48 8.74 -5.70
CA PHE A 4 -35.04 8.57 -5.57
C PHE A 4 -34.78 7.37 -4.65
N GLU A 5 -34.36 6.25 -5.23
CA GLU A 5 -33.79 5.15 -4.44
C GLU A 5 -32.30 5.44 -4.24
N ARG A 6 -31.87 5.62 -2.99
CA ARG A 6 -30.44 5.75 -2.69
C ARG A 6 -30.06 5.01 -1.41
N PHE A 7 -29.00 4.22 -1.51
CA PHE A 7 -28.35 3.57 -0.38
C PHE A 7 -27.22 4.50 0.10
N GLY A 8 -27.38 5.13 1.26
CA GLY A 8 -26.35 5.95 1.90
C GLY A 8 -25.64 5.17 3.01
N LEU A 9 -24.31 5.11 2.96
CA LEU A 9 -23.44 4.70 4.05
C LEU A 9 -23.16 5.92 4.94
N PHE A 10 -23.56 5.86 6.21
CA PHE A 10 -23.17 6.83 7.23
C PHE A 10 -22.11 6.20 8.14
N THR A 11 -20.87 6.68 8.06
CA THR A 11 -19.84 6.40 9.07
C THR A 11 -19.91 7.47 10.16
N ALA A 12 -20.26 7.05 11.38
CA ALA A 12 -20.04 7.87 12.56
C ALA A 12 -18.58 7.67 12.99
N ALA A 13 -17.78 8.73 12.88
CA ALA A 13 -16.44 8.76 13.47
C ALA A 13 -16.55 8.76 14.99
N THR A 14 -16.22 7.63 15.62
CA THR A 14 -15.60 7.53 16.95
C THR A 14 -15.21 6.07 17.18
N ALA A 15 -13.98 5.87 17.65
CA ALA A 15 -13.38 4.56 17.87
C ALA A 15 -14.26 3.65 18.74
N GLY A 16 -14.34 2.37 18.35
CA GLY A 16 -14.78 1.27 19.22
C GLY A 16 -16.28 1.00 19.27
N ALA A 17 -16.85 0.37 18.23
CA ALA A 17 -17.93 -0.62 18.35
C ALA A 17 -18.15 -1.33 17.00
N PHE A 18 -17.96 -2.66 17.03
CA PHE A 18 -18.26 -3.60 15.96
C PHE A 18 -19.76 -3.59 15.57
N PHE A 19 -20.04 -3.84 14.29
CA PHE A 19 -21.34 -3.98 13.61
C PHE A 19 -22.22 -2.72 13.50
N ALA A 20 -22.19 -2.09 12.32
CA ALA A 20 -23.34 -1.38 11.78
C ALA A 20 -23.57 -1.83 10.33
N LEU A 21 -24.46 -2.80 10.17
CA LEU A 21 -25.08 -3.18 8.90
C LEU A 21 -25.59 -1.90 8.19
N VAL A 22 -25.32 -1.80 6.89
CA VAL A 22 -25.97 -0.84 6.00
C VAL A 22 -27.48 -0.96 6.19
N VAL A 23 -28.10 0.09 6.72
CA VAL A 23 -29.55 0.20 6.70
C VAL A 23 -29.91 1.57 6.16
N GLY A 24 -30.25 1.57 4.87
CA GLY A 24 -30.63 2.74 4.11
C GLY A 24 -31.76 3.51 4.76
N VAL A 25 -31.52 4.80 4.94
CA VAL A 25 -32.59 5.78 5.04
C VAL A 25 -33.18 5.94 3.63
N ARG A 26 -34.49 5.72 3.49
CA ARG A 26 -35.20 5.92 2.23
C ARG A 26 -36.14 7.09 2.40
N ALA A 27 -35.83 8.22 1.75
CA ALA A 27 -36.72 9.37 1.73
C ALA A 27 -37.42 9.58 0.40
N GLU A 28 -38.69 9.99 0.46
CA GLU A 28 -39.55 10.14 -0.71
C GLU A 28 -40.35 11.44 -0.62
N PHE A 29 -40.42 12.17 -1.73
CA PHE A 29 -41.30 13.32 -1.91
C PHE A 29 -42.71 12.85 -2.25
N LEU A 30 -43.68 13.25 -1.44
CA LEU A 30 -45.08 12.87 -1.57
C LEU A 30 -45.91 14.00 -2.20
N GLU A 31 -46.98 13.61 -2.90
CA GLU A 31 -48.08 14.52 -3.18
C GLU A 31 -48.82 14.81 -1.87
N GLY A 32 -49.09 16.08 -1.62
CA GLY A 32 -49.79 16.50 -0.42
C GLY A 32 -50.89 17.51 -0.71
N SER A 33 -51.72 17.75 0.29
CA SER A 33 -52.92 18.59 0.21
C SER A 33 -52.61 20.10 0.11
N ASP A 34 -51.40 20.51 0.49
CA ASP A 34 -50.97 21.90 0.49
C ASP A 34 -49.93 22.13 -0.63
N PRO A 35 -50.29 22.84 -1.72
CA PRO A 35 -49.38 23.09 -2.84
C PRO A 35 -48.18 23.99 -2.47
N GLY A 36 -48.22 24.68 -1.33
CA GLY A 36 -47.14 25.51 -0.79
C GLY A 36 -46.05 24.72 -0.05
N CYS A 37 -46.22 23.41 0.14
CA CYS A 37 -45.30 22.61 0.94
C CYS A 37 -44.74 21.39 0.20
N PHE A 38 -43.56 20.95 0.61
CA PHE A 38 -43.03 19.63 0.34
C PHE A 38 -43.44 18.69 1.46
N TYR A 39 -43.73 17.45 1.09
CA TYR A 39 -43.99 16.36 2.03
C TYR A 39 -42.88 15.36 1.87
N VAL A 40 -42.00 15.28 2.86
CA VAL A 40 -40.82 14.41 2.79
C VAL A 40 -40.98 13.35 3.87
N ARG A 41 -40.96 12.10 3.43
CA ARG A 41 -41.06 10.93 4.28
C ARG A 41 -39.73 10.23 4.34
N SER A 42 -39.33 9.67 5.48
CA SER A 42 -38.11 8.87 5.66
C SER A 42 -38.38 7.66 6.56
N CYS A 43 -37.55 6.62 6.45
CA CYS A 43 -37.58 5.43 7.31
C CYS A 43 -36.19 5.08 7.85
N ALA A 44 -36.09 4.58 9.08
CA ALA A 44 -34.85 4.08 9.69
C ALA A 44 -35.10 2.84 10.56
N LEU A 45 -34.25 1.79 10.48
CA LEU A 45 -34.36 0.67 11.43
C LEU A 45 -33.74 0.99 12.79
N PRO A 46 -34.36 0.50 13.88
CA PRO A 46 -33.72 0.42 15.19
C PRO A 46 -32.56 -0.58 15.18
N ARG A 47 -31.54 -0.33 16.03
CA ARG A 47 -30.35 -1.20 16.17
C ARG A 47 -30.59 -2.40 17.09
N SER A 48 -31.60 -2.31 17.93
CA SER A 48 -32.07 -3.36 18.85
C SER A 48 -33.55 -3.15 19.19
N SER A 49 -34.16 -4.12 19.87
CA SER A 49 -35.57 -4.08 20.32
C SER A 49 -35.84 -3.13 21.49
N SER A 50 -34.81 -2.53 22.08
CA SER A 50 -34.94 -1.60 23.21
C SER A 50 -35.68 -0.31 22.85
N ASP A 51 -36.39 0.27 23.82
CA ASP A 51 -37.11 1.55 23.64
C ASP A 51 -36.18 2.71 23.30
N ALA A 52 -34.96 2.73 23.88
CA ALA A 52 -33.93 3.71 23.55
C ALA A 52 -33.51 3.63 22.08
N SER A 53 -33.30 2.41 21.56
CA SER A 53 -32.98 2.17 20.15
C SER A 53 -34.13 2.58 19.22
N ARG A 54 -35.39 2.33 19.62
CA ARG A 54 -36.57 2.76 18.87
C ARG A 54 -36.67 4.29 18.81
N ARG A 55 -36.52 4.99 19.94
CA ARG A 55 -36.50 6.47 19.97
C ARG A 55 -35.36 7.04 19.10
N ALA A 56 -34.17 6.45 19.17
CA ALA A 56 -33.04 6.84 18.34
C ALA A 56 -33.30 6.57 16.84
N ALA A 57 -34.06 5.53 16.48
CA ALA A 57 -34.48 5.29 15.10
C ALA A 57 -35.46 6.36 14.61
N SER A 58 -36.45 6.75 15.42
CA SER A 58 -37.37 7.84 15.08
C SER A 58 -36.65 9.17 14.89
N ALA A 59 -35.71 9.52 15.79
CA ALA A 59 -34.89 10.72 15.65
C ALA A 59 -34.03 10.71 14.37
N ARG A 60 -33.44 9.55 14.03
CA ARG A 60 -32.68 9.38 12.77
C ARG A 60 -33.58 9.51 11.53
N ALA A 61 -34.78 8.92 11.56
CA ALA A 61 -35.73 9.04 10.45
C ALA A 61 -36.11 10.51 10.21
N GLU A 62 -36.35 11.27 11.28
CA GLU A 62 -36.65 12.71 11.19
C GLU A 62 -35.45 13.53 10.70
N ALA A 63 -34.25 13.33 11.26
CA ALA A 63 -33.04 14.02 10.82
C ALA A 63 -32.79 13.82 9.31
N ALA A 64 -33.03 12.60 8.83
CA ALA A 64 -32.82 12.27 7.43
C ALA A 64 -33.88 12.85 6.49
N VAL A 65 -35.09 13.20 6.98
CA VAL A 65 -36.04 14.01 6.19
C VAL A 65 -35.41 15.36 5.83
N TYR A 66 -34.81 16.03 6.82
CA TYR A 66 -34.20 17.33 6.58
C TYR A 66 -32.96 17.24 5.68
N GLU A 67 -32.14 16.22 5.85
CA GLU A 67 -30.99 15.96 4.98
C GLU A 67 -31.41 15.79 3.51
N GLU A 68 -32.47 15.01 3.27
CA GLU A 68 -32.97 14.73 1.92
C GLU A 68 -33.62 15.96 1.28
N PHE A 69 -34.30 16.78 2.07
CA PHE A 69 -34.74 18.09 1.61
C PHE A 69 -33.56 18.99 1.22
N LEU A 70 -32.50 19.05 2.04
CA LEU A 70 -31.31 19.85 1.75
C LEU A 70 -30.58 19.35 0.51
N LEU A 71 -30.50 18.04 0.29
CA LEU A 71 -29.94 17.43 -0.92
C LEU A 71 -30.73 17.80 -2.16
N TYR A 72 -32.06 17.69 -2.10
CA TYR A 72 -32.94 18.12 -3.18
C TYR A 72 -32.78 19.61 -3.48
N ALA A 73 -32.84 20.44 -2.44
CA ALA A 73 -32.71 21.89 -2.57
C ALA A 73 -31.34 22.29 -3.14
N ALA A 74 -30.27 21.63 -2.70
CA ALA A 74 -28.94 21.79 -3.27
C ALA A 74 -28.91 21.38 -4.75
N GLY A 75 -29.51 20.25 -5.11
CA GLY A 75 -29.56 19.79 -6.51
C GLY A 75 -30.30 20.74 -7.45
N GLU A 76 -31.40 21.36 -6.99
CA GLU A 76 -32.18 22.32 -7.80
C GLU A 76 -31.47 23.69 -7.91
N ASN A 77 -30.77 24.12 -6.86
CA ASN A 77 -30.25 25.49 -6.77
C ASN A 77 -28.75 25.62 -7.08
N LEU A 78 -27.98 24.53 -7.03
CA LEU A 78 -26.53 24.52 -7.28
C LEU A 78 -26.27 24.52 -8.78
N LYS A 79 -25.80 25.65 -9.31
CA LYS A 79 -25.46 25.76 -10.74
C LYS A 79 -23.98 25.50 -10.91
N LEU A 80 -23.66 24.36 -11.51
CA LEU A 80 -22.30 23.88 -11.71
C LEU A 80 -21.88 23.94 -13.19
N PRO A 81 -20.56 24.00 -13.48
CA PRO A 81 -20.01 23.71 -14.81
C PRO A 81 -20.43 22.33 -15.35
N GLU A 82 -20.68 22.20 -16.67
CA GLU A 82 -21.17 20.96 -17.33
C GLU A 82 -20.13 19.84 -17.32
N GLU A 83 -18.86 20.23 -17.40
CA GLU A 83 -17.68 19.37 -17.45
C GLU A 83 -17.56 18.48 -16.20
N LEU A 84 -18.16 18.87 -15.08
CA LEU A 84 -18.12 18.11 -13.82
C LEU A 84 -18.94 16.81 -13.86
N GLY A 85 -19.84 16.64 -14.82
CA GLY A 85 -20.57 15.40 -15.09
C GLY A 85 -21.10 14.73 -13.81
N ARG A 86 -20.57 13.53 -13.51
CA ARG A 86 -21.00 12.69 -12.37
C ARG A 86 -20.70 13.30 -10.99
N LEU A 87 -19.76 14.23 -10.87
CA LEU A 87 -19.42 14.87 -9.58
C LEU A 87 -20.48 15.86 -9.11
N ARG A 88 -21.41 16.28 -9.99
CA ARG A 88 -22.46 17.24 -9.65
C ARG A 88 -23.34 16.77 -8.48
N SER A 89 -23.68 15.47 -8.43
CA SER A 89 -24.44 14.89 -7.32
C SER A 89 -23.66 14.92 -6.01
N ARG A 90 -22.36 14.60 -6.06
CA ARG A 90 -21.47 14.64 -4.90
C ARG A 90 -21.25 16.06 -4.38
N LEU A 91 -21.16 17.04 -5.27
CA LEU A 91 -21.06 18.46 -4.90
C LEU A 91 -22.38 18.98 -4.29
N ALA A 92 -23.53 18.46 -4.72
CA ALA A 92 -24.80 18.73 -4.06
C ALA A 92 -24.85 18.16 -2.64
N GLU A 93 -24.24 16.99 -2.38
CA GLU A 93 -24.08 16.46 -1.02
C GLU A 93 -23.18 17.32 -0.14
N VAL A 94 -22.05 17.78 -0.68
CA VAL A 94 -21.15 18.71 0.02
C VAL A 94 -21.90 20.00 0.36
N ALA A 95 -22.71 20.50 -0.57
CA ALA A 95 -23.56 21.65 -0.33
C ALA A 95 -24.59 21.40 0.77
N ALA A 96 -25.33 20.30 0.68
CA ALA A 96 -26.34 19.92 1.67
C ALA A 96 -25.78 19.91 3.10
N ARG A 97 -24.57 19.34 3.28
CA ARG A 97 -23.88 19.28 4.58
C ARG A 97 -23.32 20.62 5.06
N SER A 98 -23.10 21.57 4.15
CA SER A 98 -22.60 22.90 4.50
C SER A 98 -23.70 23.82 5.04
N PHE A 99 -24.98 23.46 4.86
CA PHE A 99 -26.09 24.19 5.47
C PHE A 99 -26.19 23.85 6.96
N ALA A 100 -26.23 24.87 7.80
CA ALA A 100 -26.25 24.73 9.25
C ALA A 100 -27.59 24.18 9.77
N ALA A 101 -27.56 23.57 10.96
CA ALA A 101 -28.78 23.30 11.72
C ALA A 101 -29.58 24.61 11.88
N GLY A 102 -30.84 24.62 11.41
CA GLY A 102 -31.71 25.80 11.41
C GLY A 102 -31.89 26.49 10.05
N THR A 103 -31.27 26.02 8.96
CA THR A 103 -31.57 26.52 7.60
C THR A 103 -33.01 26.20 7.18
N VAL A 104 -33.49 25.02 7.57
CA VAL A 104 -34.85 24.54 7.28
C VAL A 104 -35.74 24.87 8.48
N VAL A 105 -36.74 25.73 8.30
CA VAL A 105 -37.61 26.25 9.37
C VAL A 105 -39.09 26.12 9.03
N GLY A 106 -39.94 26.32 10.04
CA GLY A 106 -41.40 26.28 9.87
C GLY A 106 -41.92 24.89 9.48
N CYS A 107 -41.20 23.84 9.88
CA CYS A 107 -41.52 22.46 9.56
C CYS A 107 -42.50 21.88 10.57
N GLU A 108 -43.39 21.02 10.08
CA GLU A 108 -44.38 20.33 10.90
C GLU A 108 -44.22 18.82 10.74
N VAL A 109 -43.98 18.11 11.84
CA VAL A 109 -43.92 16.64 11.83
C VAL A 109 -45.36 16.12 11.83
N ILE A 110 -45.82 15.65 10.67
CA ILE A 110 -47.20 15.22 10.47
C ILE A 110 -47.43 13.73 10.78
N GLY A 111 -46.36 12.94 10.90
CA GLY A 111 -46.48 11.53 11.23
C GLY A 111 -45.19 10.92 11.76
N ARG A 112 -45.32 10.13 12.84
CA ARG A 112 -44.30 9.23 13.37
C ARG A 112 -44.95 7.88 13.64
N GLU A 113 -44.51 6.84 12.94
CA GLU A 113 -45.07 5.51 13.08
C GLU A 113 -44.00 4.42 12.99
N PHE A 114 -44.29 3.24 13.51
CA PHE A 114 -43.47 2.05 13.29
C PHE A 114 -44.18 1.14 12.30
N LEU A 115 -43.45 0.73 11.26
CA LEU A 115 -43.96 -0.19 10.26
C LEU A 115 -44.00 -1.62 10.79
N ALA A 116 -44.76 -2.48 10.13
CA ALA A 116 -44.84 -3.90 10.47
C ALA A 116 -43.47 -4.61 10.43
N ASP A 117 -42.53 -4.10 9.64
CA ASP A 117 -41.14 -4.58 9.57
C ASP A 117 -40.20 -3.98 10.64
N GLY A 118 -40.73 -3.18 11.57
CA GLY A 118 -39.99 -2.58 12.68
C GLY A 118 -39.27 -1.27 12.35
N ARG A 119 -39.32 -0.77 11.11
CA ARG A 119 -38.74 0.55 10.76
C ARG A 119 -39.53 1.68 11.41
N ALA A 120 -38.81 2.64 11.99
CA ALA A 120 -39.38 3.93 12.34
C ALA A 120 -39.56 4.77 11.07
N ARG A 121 -40.77 5.24 10.81
CA ARG A 121 -41.10 6.14 9.70
C ARG A 121 -41.45 7.52 10.26
N CYS A 122 -40.92 8.55 9.60
CA CYS A 122 -41.23 9.94 9.88
C CYS A 122 -41.66 10.65 8.60
N THR A 123 -42.71 11.47 8.67
CA THR A 123 -43.12 12.35 7.58
C THR A 123 -43.19 13.77 8.09
N VAL A 124 -42.52 14.68 7.38
CA VAL A 124 -42.46 16.11 7.71
C VAL A 124 -42.99 16.93 6.55
N LYS A 125 -43.83 17.90 6.88
CA LYS A 125 -44.29 18.97 5.99
C LYS A 125 -43.30 20.12 6.07
N ILE A 126 -42.72 20.49 4.94
CA ILE A 126 -41.67 21.51 4.81
C ILE A 126 -42.15 22.63 3.86
N PRO A 127 -42.25 23.90 4.30
CA PRO A 127 -42.65 25.01 3.43
C PRO A 127 -41.71 25.21 2.24
N LYS A 128 -42.25 25.46 1.04
CA LYS A 128 -41.47 25.65 -0.19
C LYS A 128 -40.54 26.86 -0.13
N GLU A 129 -40.81 27.85 0.71
CA GLU A 129 -39.94 29.01 0.94
C GLU A 129 -38.54 28.60 1.42
N ASN A 130 -38.40 27.43 2.08
CA ASN A 130 -37.11 26.89 2.47
C ASN A 130 -36.20 26.61 1.26
N LEU A 131 -36.76 26.38 0.07
CA LEU A 131 -35.98 26.24 -1.16
C LEU A 131 -35.17 27.51 -1.46
N LYS A 132 -35.72 28.70 -1.16
CA LYS A 132 -35.02 29.98 -1.37
C LYS A 132 -33.94 30.24 -0.31
N ARG A 133 -34.09 29.66 0.89
CA ARG A 133 -33.12 29.77 2.00
C ARG A 133 -31.86 28.96 1.75
N VAL A 134 -32.00 27.87 0.99
CA VAL A 134 -30.89 27.15 0.35
C VAL A 134 -30.50 27.93 -0.91
N SER A 135 -29.97 29.14 -0.74
CA SER A 135 -29.73 30.08 -1.83
C SER A 135 -28.82 29.49 -2.92
N GLY A 136 -29.17 29.72 -4.19
CA GLY A 136 -28.46 29.18 -5.35
C GLY A 136 -27.01 29.64 -5.42
N LEU A 137 -26.11 28.72 -5.05
CA LEU A 137 -24.69 28.84 -5.30
C LEU A 137 -24.46 28.65 -6.81
N ASP A 138 -24.22 29.74 -7.53
CA ASP A 138 -23.86 29.70 -8.94
C ASP A 138 -22.34 29.75 -9.11
N PHE A 139 -21.80 28.61 -9.54
CA PHE A 139 -20.38 28.37 -9.74
C PHE A 139 -19.99 28.27 -11.21
N ARG A 140 -20.94 28.37 -12.16
CA ARG A 140 -20.67 28.16 -13.60
C ARG A 140 -19.49 28.99 -14.12
N ASN A 141 -19.37 30.22 -13.62
CA ASN A 141 -18.30 31.15 -14.01
C ASN A 141 -17.39 31.53 -12.82
N ARG A 142 -17.30 30.67 -11.79
CA ARG A 142 -16.52 30.94 -10.56
C ARG A 142 -15.71 29.71 -10.12
N PRO A 143 -14.76 29.23 -10.95
CA PRO A 143 -14.05 27.98 -10.70
C PRO A 143 -13.27 28.01 -9.38
N GLU A 144 -12.64 29.12 -9.02
CA GLU A 144 -11.88 29.26 -7.76
C GLU A 144 -12.79 29.16 -6.53
N SER A 145 -14.00 29.74 -6.61
CA SER A 145 -14.99 29.65 -5.54
C SER A 145 -15.50 28.22 -5.37
N LEU A 146 -15.69 27.50 -6.47
CA LEU A 146 -16.11 26.09 -6.44
C LEU A 146 -15.01 25.17 -5.89
N ILE A 147 -13.75 25.40 -6.27
CA ILE A 147 -12.61 24.67 -5.71
C ILE A 147 -12.51 24.93 -4.20
N GLY A 148 -12.68 26.19 -3.76
CA GLY A 148 -12.74 26.53 -2.34
C GLY A 148 -13.92 25.87 -1.61
N PHE A 149 -15.06 25.74 -2.29
CA PHE A 149 -16.27 25.10 -1.77
C PHE A 149 -16.10 23.61 -1.48
N CYS A 150 -15.21 22.92 -2.20
CA CYS A 150 -14.84 21.52 -1.89
C CYS A 150 -14.19 21.38 -0.49
N GLY A 151 -13.79 22.49 0.14
CA GLY A 151 -13.45 22.58 1.55
C GLY A 151 -12.21 21.78 1.92
N LYS A 152 -12.35 20.91 2.93
CA LYS A 152 -11.27 20.12 3.51
C LYS A 152 -11.05 18.76 2.84
N ASN A 153 -11.76 18.44 1.76
CA ASN A 153 -11.59 17.17 1.03
C ASN A 153 -10.54 17.35 -0.08
N PRO A 154 -9.28 16.91 0.10
CA PRO A 154 -8.21 17.22 -0.84
C PRO A 154 -8.39 16.49 -2.18
N ALA A 155 -8.88 15.24 -2.13
CA ALA A 155 -9.13 14.43 -3.31
C ALA A 155 -10.23 15.04 -4.19
N LEU A 156 -11.40 15.36 -3.60
CA LEU A 156 -12.48 16.00 -4.35
C LEU A 156 -12.07 17.39 -4.87
N ARG A 157 -11.36 18.16 -4.05
CA ARG A 157 -10.87 19.49 -4.44
C ARG A 157 -9.91 19.42 -5.63
N TYR A 158 -8.97 18.47 -5.61
CA TYR A 158 -8.06 18.24 -6.71
C TYR A 158 -8.81 17.77 -7.97
N GLU A 159 -9.73 16.82 -7.85
CA GLU A 159 -10.52 16.33 -8.99
C GLU A 159 -11.28 17.45 -9.70
N VAL A 160 -11.99 18.28 -8.92
CA VAL A 160 -12.74 19.43 -9.45
C VAL A 160 -11.79 20.43 -10.10
N ALA A 161 -10.67 20.74 -9.47
CA ALA A 161 -9.67 21.63 -10.06
C ALA A 161 -9.11 21.08 -11.38
N ALA A 162 -8.83 19.77 -11.44
CA ALA A 162 -8.28 19.10 -12.60
C ALA A 162 -9.27 19.00 -13.77
N ILE A 163 -10.58 18.86 -13.50
CA ILE A 163 -11.61 18.96 -14.54
C ILE A 163 -11.66 20.37 -15.13
N LEU A 164 -11.43 21.39 -14.29
CA LEU A 164 -11.51 22.80 -14.68
C LEU A 164 -10.16 23.35 -15.22
N GLY A 165 -9.11 22.53 -15.31
CA GLY A 165 -7.77 22.94 -15.75
C GLY A 165 -7.08 23.94 -14.81
N LYS A 166 -7.31 23.78 -13.50
CA LYS A 166 -6.82 24.66 -12.42
C LYS A 166 -6.10 23.87 -11.31
N GLU A 167 -5.78 22.61 -11.56
CA GLU A 167 -5.15 21.72 -10.60
C GLU A 167 -3.80 22.24 -10.12
N LYS A 168 -3.55 22.04 -8.84
CA LYS A 168 -2.24 22.21 -8.22
C LYS A 168 -2.04 21.08 -7.26
N ASP A 169 -0.84 20.49 -7.25
CA ASP A 169 -0.53 19.38 -6.34
C ASP A 169 -0.68 19.78 -4.86
N GLU A 170 -0.50 21.07 -4.54
CA GLU A 170 -0.78 21.67 -3.22
C GLU A 170 -2.21 21.40 -2.74
N MET A 171 -3.18 21.30 -3.65
CA MET A 171 -4.57 21.04 -3.30
C MET A 171 -4.79 19.60 -2.84
N LEU A 172 -4.02 18.65 -3.37
CA LEU A 172 -4.12 17.23 -3.05
C LEU A 172 -3.25 16.87 -1.84
N PHE A 173 -1.99 17.29 -1.87
CA PHE A 173 -0.99 16.85 -0.89
C PHE A 173 -0.77 17.84 0.26
N GLY A 174 -1.15 19.11 0.07
CA GLY A 174 -0.95 20.16 1.08
C GLY A 174 0.52 20.28 1.49
N GLY A 175 0.77 20.32 2.81
CA GLY A 175 2.13 20.38 3.36
C GLY A 175 3.01 19.15 3.09
N ARG A 176 2.45 18.08 2.51
CA ARG A 176 3.16 16.83 2.22
C ARG A 176 3.77 16.79 0.82
N LEU A 177 3.75 17.90 0.09
CA LEU A 177 4.34 18.01 -1.25
C LEU A 177 5.81 17.63 -1.28
N GLY A 178 6.59 18.02 -0.26
CA GLY A 178 8.01 17.67 -0.18
C GLY A 178 8.23 16.16 -0.15
N GLU A 179 7.41 15.42 0.61
CA GLU A 179 7.46 13.96 0.66
C GLU A 179 7.08 13.35 -0.70
N VAL A 180 6.05 13.88 -1.35
CA VAL A 180 5.59 13.39 -2.66
C VAL A 180 6.61 13.65 -3.76
N ALA A 181 7.19 14.85 -3.81
CA ALA A 181 8.24 15.19 -4.76
C ALA A 181 9.52 14.37 -4.56
N ALA A 182 9.84 13.98 -3.32
CA ALA A 182 10.91 13.02 -3.05
C ALA A 182 10.57 11.63 -3.61
N ARG A 183 9.32 11.17 -3.42
CA ARG A 183 8.81 9.90 -3.95
C ARG A 183 8.77 9.86 -5.47
N GLU A 184 8.46 10.96 -6.14
CA GLU A 184 8.50 11.06 -7.61
C GLU A 184 9.90 10.82 -8.21
N LYS A 185 10.95 11.05 -7.41
CA LYS A 185 12.32 10.68 -7.77
C LYS A 185 12.62 9.20 -7.52
N GLY A 186 11.62 8.43 -7.11
CA GLY A 186 11.74 7.03 -6.69
C GLY A 186 12.55 6.86 -5.42
N ILE A 187 12.59 7.84 -4.50
CA ILE A 187 13.41 7.78 -3.29
C ILE A 187 12.52 7.90 -2.04
N LEU A 188 12.50 6.85 -1.23
CA LEU A 188 11.82 6.84 0.07
C LEU A 188 12.75 7.38 1.17
N GLU A 189 12.23 8.18 2.10
CA GLU A 189 13.03 8.67 3.25
C GLU A 189 13.05 7.70 4.43
N ASN A 190 12.09 6.78 4.50
CA ASN A 190 11.92 5.76 5.52
C ASN A 190 11.20 4.54 4.94
N VAL A 191 11.19 3.42 5.66
CA VAL A 191 10.33 2.28 5.32
C VAL A 191 8.88 2.62 5.71
N PRO A 192 7.92 2.59 4.76
CA PRO A 192 6.53 2.93 5.05
C PRO A 192 5.91 2.00 6.09
N GLU A 193 5.05 2.54 6.97
CA GLU A 193 4.39 1.76 8.04
C GLU A 193 3.66 0.53 7.48
N THR A 194 3.01 0.71 6.33
CA THR A 194 2.25 -0.33 5.65
C THR A 194 3.10 -1.52 5.18
N TRP A 195 4.42 -1.39 5.11
CA TRP A 195 5.29 -2.51 4.76
C TRP A 195 5.47 -3.51 5.91
N PHE A 196 5.18 -3.09 7.14
CA PHE A 196 5.21 -3.95 8.32
C PHE A 196 3.86 -4.62 8.61
N MET A 197 2.82 -4.25 7.86
CA MET A 197 1.46 -4.76 8.05
C MET A 197 1.27 -6.08 7.29
N PRO A 198 0.70 -7.13 7.92
CA PRO A 198 0.30 -8.37 7.26
C PRO A 198 -0.52 -8.14 5.98
N GLU A 199 -0.38 -9.03 5.01
CA GLU A 199 -1.20 -8.97 3.80
C GLU A 199 -2.65 -9.35 4.10
N GLY A 200 -3.60 -8.61 3.52
CA GLY A 200 -5.03 -8.85 3.72
C GLY A 200 -5.69 -8.09 4.87
N GLU A 201 -4.97 -7.19 5.57
CA GLU A 201 -5.58 -6.34 6.61
C GLU A 201 -6.66 -5.38 6.07
N PHE A 202 -6.59 -5.05 4.77
CA PHE A 202 -7.63 -4.27 4.09
C PHE A 202 -8.14 -5.04 2.89
N ASP A 203 -9.31 -5.66 3.03
CA ASP A 203 -10.05 -6.18 1.89
C ASP A 203 -10.79 -5.06 1.14
N ALA A 204 -11.32 -5.39 -0.03
CA ALA A 204 -12.07 -4.44 -0.85
C ALA A 204 -13.32 -3.88 -0.15
N GLU A 205 -13.86 -4.58 0.85
CA GLU A 205 -15.02 -4.13 1.60
C GLU A 205 -14.64 -3.09 2.66
N ALA A 206 -13.53 -3.30 3.36
CA ALA A 206 -12.98 -2.35 4.32
C ALA A 206 -12.67 -1.01 3.65
N LEU A 207 -12.05 -1.01 2.47
CA LEU A 207 -11.73 0.22 1.72
C LEU A 207 -12.98 1.01 1.31
N ARG A 208 -14.12 0.37 1.05
CA ARG A 208 -15.38 1.06 0.74
C ARG A 208 -15.91 1.89 1.91
N THR A 209 -15.55 1.52 3.14
CA THR A 209 -15.96 2.24 4.36
C THR A 209 -15.13 3.49 4.62
N PHE A 210 -13.95 3.61 4.00
CA PHE A 210 -13.01 4.70 4.23
C PHE A 210 -13.53 6.01 3.62
N THR A 211 -13.30 7.14 4.28
CA THR A 211 -13.51 8.45 3.67
C THR A 211 -12.42 8.73 2.63
N ASP A 212 -12.61 9.75 1.78
CA ASP A 212 -11.56 10.16 0.84
C ASP A 212 -10.26 10.60 1.54
N ALA A 213 -10.40 11.18 2.73
CA ALA A 213 -9.24 11.55 3.55
C ALA A 213 -8.51 10.31 4.06
N ASP A 214 -9.23 9.28 4.49
CA ASP A 214 -8.66 8.02 4.95
C ASP A 214 -7.94 7.29 3.81
N LEU A 215 -8.54 7.23 2.61
CA LEU A 215 -7.90 6.66 1.43
C LEU A 215 -6.64 7.41 1.02
N LEU A 216 -6.66 8.74 1.04
CA LEU A 216 -5.50 9.54 0.72
C LEU A 216 -4.39 9.35 1.77
N ASN A 217 -4.75 9.25 3.04
CA ASN A 217 -3.79 8.99 4.12
C ASN A 217 -3.22 7.57 4.03
N LEU A 218 -4.03 6.56 3.70
CA LEU A 218 -3.57 5.21 3.42
C LEU A 218 -2.57 5.20 2.25
N TRP A 219 -2.92 5.89 1.16
CA TRP A 219 -2.04 6.02 -0.01
C TRP A 219 -0.69 6.67 0.37
N LEU A 220 -0.72 7.74 1.17
CA LEU A 220 0.49 8.41 1.67
C LEU A 220 1.32 7.52 2.59
N ALA A 221 0.66 6.79 3.50
CA ALA A 221 1.30 5.84 4.40
C ALA A 221 1.87 4.61 3.67
N ALA A 222 1.32 4.30 2.49
CA ALA A 222 1.87 3.32 1.55
C ALA A 222 2.97 3.90 0.65
N ALA A 223 3.20 5.21 0.71
CA ALA A 223 4.05 5.93 -0.25
C ALA A 223 3.70 5.60 -1.72
N GLY A 224 2.42 5.32 -2.01
CA GLY A 224 1.96 4.89 -3.33
C GLY A 224 2.34 3.46 -3.74
N THR A 225 3.03 2.71 -2.88
CA THR A 225 3.48 1.34 -3.20
C THR A 225 2.33 0.33 -3.13
N ALA A 226 2.39 -0.67 -4.00
CA ALA A 226 1.43 -1.76 -4.00
C ALA A 226 1.59 -2.63 -2.74
N PRO A 227 0.49 -3.27 -2.28
CA PRO A 227 -0.86 -3.26 -2.80
C PRO A 227 -1.73 -2.12 -2.24
N TYR A 228 -1.34 -1.50 -1.13
CA TYR A 228 -2.21 -0.55 -0.42
C TYR A 228 -2.38 0.79 -1.15
N GLY A 229 -1.30 1.32 -1.74
CA GLY A 229 -1.36 2.53 -2.55
C GLY A 229 -2.21 2.32 -3.81
N ALA A 230 -1.97 1.23 -4.53
CA ALA A 230 -2.75 0.88 -5.72
C ALA A 230 -4.25 0.68 -5.38
N ALA A 231 -4.55 -0.06 -4.32
CA ALA A 231 -5.93 -0.30 -3.90
C ALA A 231 -6.66 0.99 -3.50
N ALA A 232 -5.96 1.94 -2.85
CA ALA A 232 -6.52 3.25 -2.54
C ALA A 232 -6.81 4.07 -3.81
N ALA A 233 -5.90 4.05 -4.80
CA ALA A 233 -6.09 4.72 -6.08
C ALA A 233 -7.27 4.10 -6.88
N ASP A 234 -7.37 2.77 -6.91
CA ASP A 234 -8.49 2.05 -7.54
C ASP A 234 -9.83 2.40 -6.89
N GLU A 235 -9.85 2.60 -5.57
CA GLU A 235 -11.06 3.01 -4.85
C GLU A 235 -11.44 4.46 -5.16
N PHE A 236 -10.48 5.35 -5.39
CA PHE A 236 -10.76 6.70 -5.90
C PHE A 236 -11.40 6.66 -7.31
N GLU A 237 -10.89 5.81 -8.20
CA GLU A 237 -11.46 5.61 -9.55
C GLU A 237 -12.92 5.17 -9.47
N LYS A 238 -13.23 4.16 -8.64
CA LYS A 238 -14.61 3.67 -8.41
C LYS A 238 -15.54 4.75 -7.89
N ARG A 239 -15.01 5.73 -7.15
CA ARG A 239 -15.75 6.89 -6.62
C ARG A 239 -15.88 8.04 -7.63
N GLY A 240 -15.43 7.84 -8.87
CA GLY A 240 -15.47 8.84 -9.93
C GLY A 240 -14.44 9.97 -9.75
N LEU A 241 -13.38 9.73 -8.98
CA LEU A 241 -12.25 10.65 -8.80
C LEU A 241 -11.07 10.22 -9.68
N SER A 242 -11.31 10.10 -10.99
CA SER A 242 -10.39 9.46 -11.92
C SER A 242 -9.10 10.25 -12.12
N ARG A 243 -9.14 11.59 -12.14
CA ARG A 243 -7.92 12.41 -12.26
C ARG A 243 -7.07 12.32 -11.00
N THR A 244 -7.72 12.22 -9.85
CA THR A 244 -7.05 11.96 -8.57
C THR A 244 -6.37 10.61 -8.59
N ALA A 245 -7.08 9.55 -8.96
CA ALA A 245 -6.52 8.21 -9.10
C ALA A 245 -5.33 8.19 -10.08
N ALA A 246 -5.49 8.81 -11.24
CA ALA A 246 -4.42 8.94 -12.24
C ALA A 246 -3.21 9.69 -11.67
N ARG A 247 -3.40 10.82 -10.97
CA ARG A 247 -2.31 11.59 -10.36
C ARG A 247 -1.58 10.80 -9.28
N LEU A 248 -2.28 9.99 -8.51
CA LEU A 248 -1.68 9.11 -7.52
C LEU A 248 -0.89 7.98 -8.19
N ALA A 249 -1.34 7.50 -9.34
CA ALA A 249 -0.67 6.45 -10.11
C ALA A 249 0.60 6.93 -10.85
N THR A 250 0.78 8.23 -11.08
CA THR A 250 2.01 8.75 -11.71
C THR A 250 3.25 8.69 -10.81
N ILE A 251 3.08 8.35 -9.53
CA ILE A 251 4.17 8.37 -8.55
C ILE A 251 4.94 7.05 -8.66
N ALA A 252 6.20 7.16 -9.07
CA ALA A 252 7.03 6.02 -9.46
C ALA A 252 7.27 5.02 -8.33
N SER A 253 7.37 3.74 -8.71
CA SER A 253 7.90 2.69 -7.83
C SER A 253 9.31 3.08 -7.37
N PRO A 254 9.65 2.91 -6.07
CA PRO A 254 10.92 3.35 -5.52
C PRO A 254 12.08 2.41 -5.91
N ARG A 255 11.99 1.62 -6.98
CA ARG A 255 13.02 0.62 -7.30
C ARG A 255 14.25 1.25 -7.93
N VAL A 256 15.41 0.75 -7.55
CA VAL A 256 16.66 0.92 -8.30
C VAL A 256 16.57 0.09 -9.58
N GLU A 257 17.01 0.65 -10.71
CA GLU A 257 17.13 -0.12 -11.95
C GLU A 257 18.20 -1.21 -11.80
N GLY A 258 17.87 -2.43 -12.23
CA GLY A 258 18.76 -3.58 -12.18
C GLY A 258 18.21 -4.75 -11.37
N ARG A 259 18.57 -5.97 -11.77
CA ARG A 259 18.19 -7.20 -11.07
C ARG A 259 19.11 -7.38 -9.87
N VAL A 260 18.53 -7.65 -8.69
CA VAL A 260 19.27 -8.14 -7.53
C VAL A 260 19.35 -9.67 -7.62
N ALA A 261 20.57 -10.22 -7.64
CA ALA A 261 20.79 -11.66 -7.60
C ALA A 261 20.11 -12.26 -6.34
N GLY A 262 19.32 -13.31 -6.52
CA GLY A 262 18.46 -13.94 -5.51
C GLY A 262 17.01 -13.43 -5.48
N ALA A 263 16.70 -12.28 -6.08
CA ALA A 263 15.36 -11.68 -5.94
C ALA A 263 14.24 -12.53 -6.59
N GLU A 264 14.48 -13.13 -7.76
CA GLU A 264 13.50 -13.99 -8.43
C GLU A 264 13.29 -15.32 -7.68
N PHE A 265 14.35 -15.88 -7.10
CA PHE A 265 14.24 -17.06 -6.25
C PHE A 265 13.40 -16.76 -5.00
N LEU A 266 13.71 -15.65 -4.31
CA LEU A 266 12.92 -15.20 -3.16
C LEU A 266 11.48 -14.90 -3.55
N LYS A 267 11.22 -14.33 -4.73
CA LYS A 267 9.86 -14.09 -5.21
C LYS A 267 9.04 -15.37 -5.31
N LYS A 268 9.62 -16.45 -5.83
CA LYS A 268 8.97 -17.77 -5.85
C LYS A 268 8.68 -18.29 -4.45
N LEU A 269 9.64 -18.15 -3.52
CA LEU A 269 9.42 -18.56 -2.12
C LEU A 269 8.36 -17.72 -1.40
N ALA A 270 8.15 -16.47 -1.82
CA ALA A 270 7.14 -15.59 -1.24
C ALA A 270 5.71 -16.04 -1.59
N GLU A 271 5.51 -16.76 -2.70
CA GLU A 271 4.19 -17.27 -3.13
C GLU A 271 3.60 -18.27 -2.12
N ASP A 272 4.45 -18.95 -1.35
CA ASP A 272 4.06 -19.83 -0.25
C ASP A 272 3.56 -19.05 1.00
N GLY A 273 3.53 -17.71 0.95
CA GLY A 273 3.09 -16.85 2.06
C GLY A 273 4.08 -16.76 3.23
N ARG A 274 5.32 -17.20 3.05
CA ARG A 274 6.35 -17.24 4.11
C ARG A 274 6.89 -15.85 4.47
N GLY A 275 7.55 -15.77 5.63
CA GLY A 275 8.29 -14.59 6.08
C GLY A 275 7.49 -13.51 6.77
N SER A 276 8.19 -12.45 7.16
CA SER A 276 7.61 -11.21 7.68
C SER A 276 6.93 -10.40 6.57
N ALA A 277 6.01 -9.51 6.97
CA ALA A 277 5.37 -8.57 6.06
C ALA A 277 6.40 -7.71 5.30
N LEU A 278 7.41 -7.22 6.02
CA LEU A 278 8.49 -6.42 5.44
C LEU A 278 9.25 -7.21 4.38
N ALA A 279 9.62 -8.46 4.66
CA ALA A 279 10.36 -9.29 3.73
C ALA A 279 9.59 -9.51 2.43
N ARG A 280 8.30 -9.86 2.50
CA ARG A 280 7.46 -10.02 1.30
C ARG A 280 7.34 -8.73 0.51
N ARG A 281 7.24 -7.57 1.18
CA ARG A 281 7.20 -6.25 0.52
C ARG A 281 8.51 -5.91 -0.18
N LEU A 282 9.64 -6.17 0.47
CA LEU A 282 10.95 -6.01 -0.15
C LEU A 282 11.09 -6.91 -1.38
N VAL A 283 10.70 -8.17 -1.28
CA VAL A 283 10.73 -9.12 -2.40
C VAL A 283 9.79 -8.70 -3.53
N ALA A 284 8.59 -8.22 -3.22
CA ALA A 284 7.68 -7.65 -4.21
C ALA A 284 8.35 -6.48 -4.94
N GLU A 285 9.13 -5.66 -4.23
CA GLU A 285 9.98 -4.58 -4.74
C GLU A 285 11.34 -5.05 -5.33
N GLY A 286 11.53 -6.35 -5.55
CA GLY A 286 12.75 -6.92 -6.13
C GLY A 286 13.98 -6.79 -5.24
N CYS A 287 13.81 -6.57 -3.94
CA CYS A 287 14.85 -6.23 -2.95
C CYS A 287 15.72 -5.04 -3.38
N ALA A 288 15.13 -4.12 -4.14
CA ALA A 288 15.81 -3.00 -4.76
C ALA A 288 15.15 -1.67 -4.40
N ALA A 289 14.43 -1.59 -3.27
CA ALA A 289 13.81 -0.35 -2.87
C ALA A 289 14.88 0.71 -2.56
N ARG A 290 14.71 1.90 -3.11
CA ARG A 290 15.65 3.01 -3.03
C ARG A 290 15.26 3.90 -1.87
N PHE A 291 16.15 3.96 -0.90
CA PHE A 291 16.00 4.81 0.26
C PHE A 291 17.02 5.95 0.24
N ARG A 292 16.62 7.11 0.74
CA ARG A 292 17.55 8.18 1.12
C ARG A 292 18.14 7.81 2.46
N VAL A 293 19.44 7.48 2.48
CA VAL A 293 20.17 7.31 3.73
C VAL A 293 20.36 8.68 4.36
N VAL A 294 19.66 8.94 5.46
CA VAL A 294 19.80 10.17 6.25
C VAL A 294 20.36 9.79 7.61
N GLY A 295 21.56 10.29 7.94
CA GLY A 295 22.25 10.05 9.21
C GLY A 295 21.61 10.76 10.40
N ARG A 296 20.34 10.46 10.68
CA ARG A 296 19.62 10.97 11.84
C ARG A 296 19.97 10.12 13.07
N PRO A 297 20.05 10.72 14.28
CA PRO A 297 20.14 9.95 15.51
C PRO A 297 19.00 8.93 15.58
N ASN A 298 19.36 7.66 15.79
CA ASN A 298 18.41 6.56 15.81
C ASN A 298 18.60 5.75 17.11
N PRO A 299 17.85 6.09 18.18
CA PRO A 299 17.97 5.41 19.46
C PRO A 299 17.54 3.96 19.40
N ASP A 300 16.52 3.63 18.60
CA ASP A 300 16.05 2.25 18.44
C ASP A 300 17.12 1.35 17.80
N PHE A 301 17.86 1.85 16.80
CA PHE A 301 19.00 1.13 16.23
C PHE A 301 20.13 0.93 17.25
N SER A 302 20.40 1.95 18.05
CA SER A 302 21.42 1.89 19.10
C SER A 302 21.06 0.85 20.17
N GLU A 303 19.79 0.81 20.59
CA GLU A 303 19.28 -0.18 21.54
C GLU A 303 19.31 -1.59 20.95
N ALA A 304 18.92 -1.76 19.68
CA ALA A 304 19.00 -3.07 19.02
C ALA A 304 20.43 -3.57 18.90
N SER A 305 21.39 -2.68 18.61
CA SER A 305 22.81 -3.00 18.55
C SER A 305 23.36 -3.41 19.92
N ALA A 306 22.93 -2.73 20.99
CA ALA A 306 23.28 -3.10 22.36
C ALA A 306 22.67 -4.45 22.77
N GLU A 307 21.42 -4.73 22.37
CA GLU A 307 20.77 -6.03 22.57
C GLU A 307 21.55 -7.15 21.87
N PHE A 308 21.97 -6.92 20.64
CA PHE A 308 22.77 -7.87 19.86
C PHE A 308 24.11 -8.23 20.52
N ALA A 309 24.75 -7.25 21.19
CA ALA A 309 26.04 -7.45 21.85
C ALA A 309 25.96 -8.26 23.16
N LYS A 310 24.76 -8.56 23.66
CA LYS A 310 24.59 -9.36 24.87
C LYS A 310 24.98 -10.82 24.65
N LYS A 311 25.32 -11.50 25.74
CA LYS A 311 25.63 -12.95 25.72
C LYS A 311 24.45 -13.79 25.18
N ASN A 312 23.22 -13.41 25.54
CA ASN A 312 21.99 -14.05 25.09
C ASN A 312 21.03 -12.96 24.56
N PRO A 313 21.15 -12.56 23.29
CA PRO A 313 20.31 -11.51 22.71
C PRO A 313 18.84 -11.94 22.63
N ASP A 314 17.91 -11.03 22.97
CA ASP A 314 16.49 -11.22 22.63
C ASP A 314 16.23 -10.79 21.18
N TYR A 315 16.29 -11.76 20.27
CA TYR A 315 16.06 -11.52 18.84
C TYR A 315 14.62 -11.04 18.52
N GLY A 316 13.63 -11.35 19.35
CA GLY A 316 12.26 -10.83 19.15
C GLY A 316 12.20 -9.34 19.43
N LYS A 317 12.77 -8.93 20.57
CA LYS A 317 12.92 -7.51 20.91
C LYS A 317 13.75 -6.75 19.87
N MET A 318 14.85 -7.36 19.39
CA MET A 318 15.68 -6.77 18.34
C MET A 318 14.90 -6.49 17.07
N ILE A 319 14.10 -7.45 16.58
CA ILE A 319 13.27 -7.27 15.39
C ILE A 319 12.37 -6.05 15.59
N SER A 320 11.62 -5.99 16.70
CA SER A 320 10.73 -4.85 16.97
C SER A 320 11.45 -3.50 17.02
N LEU A 321 12.64 -3.43 17.62
CA LEU A 321 13.45 -2.20 17.66
C LEU A 321 13.96 -1.83 16.26
N LEU A 322 14.43 -2.79 15.48
CA LEU A 322 14.97 -2.55 14.13
C LEU A 322 13.89 -2.11 13.15
N GLU A 323 12.69 -2.68 13.25
CA GLU A 323 11.54 -2.24 12.47
C GLU A 323 11.14 -0.81 12.83
N LYS A 324 11.16 -0.42 14.12
CA LYS A 324 10.93 0.99 14.53
C LYS A 324 12.01 1.92 14.02
N SER A 325 13.27 1.48 14.11
CA SER A 325 14.43 2.19 13.56
C SER A 325 14.23 2.49 12.07
N LEU A 326 13.85 1.50 11.26
CA LEU A 326 13.68 1.65 9.80
C LEU A 326 12.52 2.59 9.40
N ARG A 327 11.52 2.79 10.26
CA ARG A 327 10.48 3.82 10.08
C ARG A 327 11.01 5.24 10.31
N THR A 328 12.11 5.39 11.04
CA THR A 328 12.69 6.69 11.40
C THR A 328 13.88 7.05 10.52
N SER A 329 14.80 6.12 10.32
CA SER A 329 16.02 6.29 9.51
C SER A 329 16.47 4.94 8.95
N VAL A 330 16.70 4.91 7.65
CA VAL A 330 17.14 3.72 6.92
C VAL A 330 18.66 3.69 6.83
N SER A 331 19.25 2.52 7.12
CA SER A 331 20.68 2.23 6.89
C SER A 331 20.89 0.76 6.53
N ASP A 332 22.00 0.44 5.88
CA ASP A 332 22.37 -0.93 5.55
C ASP A 332 22.71 -1.75 6.79
N GLU A 333 23.27 -1.13 7.83
CA GLU A 333 23.51 -1.78 9.12
C GLU A 333 22.20 -2.23 9.78
N ALA A 334 21.14 -1.40 9.72
CA ALA A 334 19.85 -1.74 10.31
C ALA A 334 19.20 -2.93 9.59
N PHE A 335 19.18 -2.91 8.25
CA PHE A 335 18.68 -4.06 7.47
C PHE A 335 19.52 -5.32 7.70
N ASN A 336 20.85 -5.19 7.76
CA ASN A 336 21.72 -6.33 8.04
C ASN A 336 21.51 -6.89 9.46
N LEU A 337 21.41 -6.03 10.47
CA LEU A 337 21.17 -6.50 11.83
C LEU A 337 19.79 -7.16 11.98
N LEU A 338 18.81 -6.69 11.21
CA LEU A 338 17.49 -7.30 11.12
C LEU A 338 17.56 -8.70 10.48
N GLY A 339 18.35 -8.85 9.42
CA GLY A 339 18.61 -10.14 8.80
C GLY A 339 19.24 -11.14 9.75
N ARG A 340 20.18 -10.69 10.59
CA ARG A 340 20.83 -11.54 11.61
C ARG A 340 19.84 -11.99 12.67
N ALA A 341 18.92 -11.11 13.06
CA ALA A 341 17.87 -11.47 14.01
C ALA A 341 16.90 -12.51 13.43
N TYR A 342 16.52 -12.37 12.14
CA TYR A 342 15.70 -13.37 11.44
C TYR A 342 16.44 -14.71 11.26
N GLU A 343 17.71 -14.69 10.86
CA GLU A 343 18.55 -15.89 10.72
C GLU A 343 18.68 -16.63 12.07
N ALA A 344 18.85 -15.91 13.17
CA ALA A 344 18.90 -16.49 14.51
C ALA A 344 17.56 -17.10 14.97
N LYS A 345 16.44 -16.63 14.41
CA LYS A 345 15.11 -17.22 14.61
C LYS A 345 14.81 -18.36 13.63
N GLY A 346 15.69 -18.64 12.67
CA GLY A 346 15.49 -19.64 11.62
C GLY A 346 14.59 -19.18 10.47
N ASP A 347 14.27 -17.89 10.37
CA ASP A 347 13.52 -17.32 9.25
C ASP A 347 14.50 -16.88 8.14
N ASP A 348 15.07 -17.86 7.45
CA ASP A 348 16.07 -17.64 6.40
C ASP A 348 15.48 -16.85 5.21
N PHE A 349 14.17 -16.98 4.93
CA PHE A 349 13.51 -16.20 3.89
C PHE A 349 13.51 -14.70 4.23
N SER A 350 13.03 -14.33 5.43
CA SER A 350 13.03 -12.92 5.84
C SER A 350 14.44 -12.37 5.93
N ALA A 351 15.39 -13.18 6.42
CA ALA A 351 16.79 -12.80 6.49
C ALA A 351 17.37 -12.49 5.11
N ALA A 352 17.16 -13.37 4.12
CA ALA A 352 17.66 -13.16 2.76
C ALA A 352 17.08 -11.89 2.12
N ALA A 353 15.76 -11.65 2.26
CA ALA A 353 15.12 -10.45 1.72
C ALA A 353 15.71 -9.14 2.28
N VAL A 354 15.90 -9.05 3.60
CA VAL A 354 16.46 -7.83 4.21
C VAL A 354 17.97 -7.71 3.98
N TYR A 355 18.73 -8.81 3.91
CA TYR A 355 20.14 -8.77 3.52
C TYR A 355 20.32 -8.30 2.06
N ALA A 356 19.45 -8.75 1.15
CA ALA A 356 19.44 -8.28 -0.24
C ALA A 356 19.17 -6.78 -0.32
N GLN A 357 18.21 -6.29 0.45
CA GLN A 357 17.96 -4.85 0.56
C GLN A 357 19.16 -4.08 1.15
N ALA A 358 19.86 -4.63 2.15
CA ALA A 358 21.08 -4.04 2.71
C ALA A 358 22.20 -3.94 1.66
N ALA A 359 22.42 -5.01 0.90
CA ALA A 359 23.41 -5.06 -0.17
C ALA A 359 23.10 -4.07 -1.31
N THR A 360 21.83 -3.89 -1.66
CA THR A 360 21.41 -2.87 -2.63
C THR A 360 21.61 -1.45 -2.10
N LEU A 361 21.31 -1.22 -0.82
CA LEU A 361 21.45 0.10 -0.20
C LEU A 361 22.91 0.57 -0.15
N ASN A 362 23.83 -0.35 0.15
CA ASN A 362 25.26 -0.08 0.15
C ASN A 362 26.05 -1.24 -0.50
N PRO A 363 26.35 -1.15 -1.80
CA PRO A 363 27.06 -2.22 -2.52
C PRO A 363 28.48 -2.50 -2.00
N LYS A 364 29.08 -1.55 -1.27
CA LYS A 364 30.43 -1.71 -0.69
C LYS A 364 30.42 -2.50 0.61
N THR A 365 29.24 -2.77 1.16
CA THR A 365 29.09 -3.46 2.43
C THR A 365 29.29 -4.97 2.26
N ALA A 366 30.51 -5.44 2.59
CA ALA A 366 30.89 -6.85 2.45
C ALA A 366 30.11 -7.79 3.38
N TYR A 367 29.77 -7.34 4.60
CA TYR A 367 29.09 -8.18 5.58
C TYR A 367 27.67 -8.56 5.14
N ALA A 368 26.92 -7.64 4.52
CA ALA A 368 25.57 -7.90 4.03
C ALA A 368 25.59 -8.90 2.87
N ARG A 369 26.53 -8.75 1.93
CA ARG A 369 26.73 -9.67 0.82
C ARG A 369 27.12 -11.08 1.29
N ALA A 370 28.04 -11.19 2.26
CA ALA A 370 28.43 -12.48 2.84
C ALA A 370 27.28 -13.15 3.61
N ASN A 371 26.46 -12.36 4.31
CA ASN A 371 25.26 -12.86 4.97
C ASN A 371 24.20 -13.34 3.99
N LEU A 372 23.95 -12.55 2.94
CA LEU A 372 23.04 -12.92 1.86
C LEU A 372 23.47 -14.23 1.19
N ALA A 373 24.74 -14.35 0.81
CA ALA A 373 25.29 -15.57 0.21
C ALA A 373 25.03 -16.81 1.08
N GLY A 374 25.34 -16.72 2.37
CA GLY A 374 25.12 -17.83 3.30
C GLY A 374 23.64 -18.17 3.49
N THR A 375 22.75 -17.17 3.43
CA THR A 375 21.32 -17.37 3.64
C THR A 375 20.63 -17.91 2.38
N LEU A 376 21.03 -17.44 1.19
CA LEU A 376 20.58 -18.00 -0.10
C LEU A 376 20.97 -19.48 -0.23
N LEU A 377 22.20 -19.83 0.17
CA LEU A 377 22.63 -21.23 0.17
C LEU A 377 21.75 -22.10 1.10
N LYS A 378 21.43 -21.61 2.31
CA LYS A 378 20.51 -22.31 3.23
C LYS A 378 19.10 -22.44 2.66
N ALA A 379 18.63 -21.41 1.96
CA ALA A 379 17.33 -21.41 1.30
C ALA A 379 17.29 -22.31 0.06
N GLY A 380 18.44 -22.75 -0.46
CA GLY A 380 18.56 -23.67 -1.59
C GLY A 380 18.98 -23.03 -2.91
N ASP A 381 19.33 -21.74 -2.92
CA ASP A 381 19.78 -21.01 -4.10
C ASP A 381 21.31 -20.94 -4.15
N ALA A 382 21.92 -22.03 -4.61
CA ALA A 382 23.37 -22.16 -4.67
C ALA A 382 24.01 -21.23 -5.72
N GLU A 383 23.32 -20.94 -6.82
CA GLU A 383 23.83 -20.11 -7.92
C GLU A 383 23.97 -18.65 -7.46
N ASP A 384 22.91 -18.05 -6.93
CA ASP A 384 22.98 -16.67 -6.45
C ASP A 384 23.81 -16.57 -5.15
N ALA A 385 23.90 -17.64 -4.34
CA ALA A 385 24.83 -17.71 -3.22
C ALA A 385 26.30 -17.65 -3.65
N GLU A 386 26.68 -18.40 -4.67
CA GLU A 386 28.03 -18.37 -5.25
C GLU A 386 28.35 -17.00 -5.82
N PHE A 387 27.41 -16.38 -6.55
CA PHE A 387 27.57 -15.03 -7.08
C PHE A 387 27.94 -14.02 -5.98
N TRP A 388 27.16 -13.98 -4.89
CA TRP A 388 27.40 -13.06 -3.79
C TRP A 388 28.68 -13.38 -3.01
N ALA A 389 29.01 -14.65 -2.81
CA ALA A 389 30.26 -15.05 -2.16
C ALA A 389 31.49 -14.60 -2.97
N ASN A 390 31.49 -14.83 -4.30
CA ASN A 390 32.54 -14.36 -5.19
C ASN A 390 32.64 -12.83 -5.22
N ALA A 391 31.50 -12.12 -5.20
CA ALA A 391 31.48 -10.67 -5.11
C ALA A 391 32.14 -10.13 -3.82
N VAL A 392 32.05 -10.85 -2.70
CA VAL A 392 32.77 -10.49 -1.46
C VAL A 392 34.27 -10.71 -1.60
N LEU A 393 34.69 -11.85 -2.17
CA LEU A 393 36.11 -12.18 -2.31
C LEU A 393 36.83 -11.31 -3.35
N GLY A 394 36.12 -10.87 -4.38
CA GLY A 394 36.64 -9.94 -5.39
C GLY A 394 36.78 -8.48 -4.93
N ASP A 395 36.22 -8.10 -3.78
CA ASP A 395 36.36 -6.76 -3.22
C ASP A 395 37.49 -6.71 -2.18
N GLU A 396 38.58 -6.00 -2.51
CA GLU A 396 39.75 -5.83 -1.63
C GLU A 396 39.40 -5.15 -0.29
N ARG A 397 38.29 -4.40 -0.22
CA ARG A 397 37.83 -3.73 1.00
C ARG A 397 37.02 -4.62 1.92
N SER A 398 36.71 -5.86 1.51
CA SER A 398 36.01 -6.82 2.38
C SER A 398 36.79 -7.06 3.66
N ASN A 399 36.10 -7.13 4.80
CA ASN A 399 36.75 -7.47 6.07
C ASN A 399 36.98 -8.99 6.17
N SER A 400 37.88 -9.40 7.09
CA SER A 400 38.27 -10.81 7.28
C SER A 400 37.07 -11.73 7.53
N TRP A 401 36.16 -11.31 8.41
CA TRP A 401 34.96 -12.08 8.75
C TRP A 401 34.06 -12.34 7.54
N SER A 402 33.86 -11.32 6.69
CA SER A 402 33.01 -11.45 5.50
C SER A 402 33.64 -12.39 4.47
N ARG A 403 34.98 -12.33 4.30
CA ARG A 403 35.72 -13.25 3.43
C ARG A 403 35.64 -14.68 3.94
N GLU A 404 35.90 -14.91 5.22
CA GLU A 404 35.81 -16.24 5.84
C GLU A 404 34.42 -16.86 5.64
N ARG A 405 33.36 -16.06 5.86
CA ARG A 405 31.99 -16.50 5.62
C ARG A 405 31.76 -16.84 4.14
N ALA A 406 32.23 -16.02 3.20
CA ALA A 406 32.10 -16.27 1.77
C ALA A 406 32.86 -17.54 1.32
N GLU A 407 34.10 -17.73 1.78
CA GLU A 407 34.87 -18.96 1.54
C GLU A 407 34.15 -20.20 2.08
N GLY A 408 33.54 -20.08 3.27
CA GLY A 408 32.72 -21.14 3.85
C GLY A 408 31.50 -21.50 3.01
N VAL A 409 30.87 -20.52 2.35
CA VAL A 409 29.76 -20.75 1.40
C VAL A 409 30.25 -21.52 0.18
N LEU A 410 31.33 -21.05 -0.47
CA LEU A 410 31.89 -21.70 -1.65
C LEU A 410 32.36 -23.13 -1.37
N ARG A 411 32.98 -23.35 -0.20
CA ARG A 411 33.40 -24.69 0.24
C ARG A 411 32.20 -25.64 0.36
N LYS A 412 31.12 -25.19 1.00
CA LYS A 412 29.90 -25.99 1.13
C LYS A 412 29.28 -26.33 -0.22
N ILE A 413 29.21 -25.36 -1.14
CA ILE A 413 28.70 -25.58 -2.51
C ILE A 413 29.51 -26.69 -3.20
N ALA A 414 30.85 -26.59 -3.17
CA ALA A 414 31.74 -27.59 -3.75
C ALA A 414 31.59 -28.97 -3.09
N GLU A 415 31.43 -29.04 -1.77
CA GLU A 415 31.18 -30.29 -1.04
C GLU A 415 29.85 -30.96 -1.45
N THR A 416 28.79 -30.18 -1.66
CA THR A 416 27.50 -30.71 -2.16
C THR A 416 27.60 -31.21 -3.60
N ALA A 417 28.30 -30.49 -4.48
CA ALA A 417 28.51 -30.92 -5.87
C ALA A 417 29.33 -32.23 -5.94
N ALA A 418 30.40 -32.32 -5.15
CA ALA A 418 31.21 -33.54 -5.09
C ALA A 418 30.44 -34.76 -4.52
N LYS A 419 29.44 -34.53 -3.65
CA LYS A 419 28.56 -35.60 -3.16
C LYS A 419 27.58 -36.06 -4.23
N SER A 420 26.93 -35.13 -4.94
CA SER A 420 25.97 -35.49 -6.00
C SER A 420 26.65 -36.18 -7.19
N GLU A 421 27.89 -35.82 -7.53
CA GLU A 421 28.69 -36.52 -8.55
C GLU A 421 29.04 -37.96 -8.14
N LYS A 422 29.35 -38.19 -6.86
CA LYS A 422 29.63 -39.54 -6.34
C LYS A 422 28.38 -40.41 -6.26
N GLU A 423 27.22 -39.82 -5.97
CA GLU A 423 25.93 -40.52 -5.91
C GLU A 423 25.35 -40.82 -7.30
N ASN A 424 25.64 -39.97 -8.29
CA ASN A 424 25.20 -40.17 -9.69
C ASN A 424 26.23 -40.93 -10.55
N ALA A 425 27.35 -41.37 -9.97
CA ALA A 425 28.32 -42.21 -10.68
C ALA A 425 27.66 -43.57 -11.02
N PRO A 426 27.66 -44.02 -12.29
CA PRO A 426 27.02 -45.27 -12.66
C PRO A 426 27.63 -46.44 -11.91
N ALA A 427 26.79 -47.22 -11.22
CA ALA A 427 27.20 -48.42 -10.51
C ALA A 427 27.70 -49.47 -11.51
N GLY A 428 29.02 -49.59 -11.63
CA GLY A 428 29.68 -50.66 -12.36
C GLY A 428 30.33 -50.22 -13.68
N ALA A 429 31.50 -49.57 -13.59
CA ALA A 429 32.54 -49.80 -14.58
C ALA A 429 33.51 -50.82 -13.98
N PRO A 430 33.70 -52.02 -14.56
CA PRO A 430 34.69 -52.95 -14.07
C PRO A 430 36.09 -52.35 -14.25
N ALA A 431 36.95 -52.55 -13.25
CA ALA A 431 38.36 -52.18 -13.32
C ALA A 431 39.01 -52.84 -14.57
N PRO A 432 39.88 -52.13 -15.32
CA PRO A 432 40.57 -52.77 -16.43
C PRO A 432 41.64 -53.72 -15.87
N GLU A 433 41.30 -55.02 -15.81
CA GLU A 433 42.29 -56.08 -15.67
C GLU A 433 43.04 -56.26 -17.01
N ASN A 434 44.36 -56.18 -16.92
CA ASN A 434 45.36 -56.78 -17.80
C ASN A 434 45.17 -56.65 -19.32
N ALA A 435 45.92 -55.71 -19.91
CA ALA A 435 46.49 -55.88 -21.24
C ALA A 435 47.97 -55.47 -21.23
N GLY A 436 48.82 -56.41 -20.80
CA GLY A 436 50.24 -56.36 -21.12
C GLY A 436 50.49 -56.78 -22.58
N ARG A 437 51.58 -56.23 -23.12
CA ARG A 437 52.33 -56.59 -24.34
C ARG A 437 51.91 -56.00 -25.70
N GLU A 438 52.78 -55.06 -26.11
CA GLU A 438 53.46 -54.99 -27.41
C GLU A 438 52.63 -54.85 -28.69
N LYS A 439 52.77 -53.69 -29.34
CA LYS A 439 53.51 -53.60 -30.61
C LYS A 439 53.85 -52.15 -30.97
N GLN A 440 55.16 -51.90 -31.14
CA GLN A 440 55.69 -50.80 -31.94
C GLN A 440 55.18 -50.92 -33.38
N ILE A 441 54.62 -49.85 -33.94
CA ILE A 441 54.79 -49.50 -35.36
C ILE A 441 54.96 -47.97 -35.47
N SER A 442 55.95 -47.61 -36.28
CA SER A 442 56.58 -46.33 -36.54
C SER A 442 55.76 -45.29 -37.31
N GLU A 443 56.09 -44.02 -37.05
CA GLU A 443 56.25 -42.88 -37.99
C GLU A 443 55.15 -42.55 -39.02
N LYS A 444 54.61 -41.32 -38.92
CA LYS A 444 54.83 -40.25 -39.93
C LYS A 444 54.25 -38.89 -39.51
N SER A 445 55.16 -37.93 -39.28
CA SER A 445 55.19 -36.53 -39.76
C SER A 445 53.87 -35.75 -40.02
N ALA A 446 53.65 -34.69 -39.20
CA ALA A 446 53.35 -33.25 -39.44
C ALA A 446 52.63 -32.77 -40.73
N PRO A 447 51.98 -31.56 -40.78
CA PRO A 447 52.12 -30.36 -39.90
C PRO A 447 50.77 -29.82 -39.35
N ARG A 448 50.69 -29.09 -38.22
CA ARG A 448 51.05 -27.67 -37.92
C ARG A 448 50.54 -26.67 -38.96
N ASP A 449 49.29 -26.23 -38.79
CA ASP A 449 48.81 -24.97 -39.36
C ASP A 449 48.40 -23.99 -38.26
N GLU A 450 48.68 -22.74 -38.59
CA GLU A 450 48.91 -21.57 -37.75
C GLU A 450 47.61 -20.90 -37.29
N VAL A 451 47.63 -20.40 -36.05
CA VAL A 451 46.68 -19.42 -35.53
C VAL A 451 47.22 -18.02 -35.85
N PRO A 452 46.45 -17.12 -36.50
CA PRO A 452 46.76 -15.69 -36.45
C PRO A 452 46.02 -15.04 -35.27
N GLN A 453 46.80 -14.58 -34.30
CA GLN A 453 46.40 -13.48 -33.41
C GLN A 453 46.48 -12.15 -34.17
N LYS A 454 45.50 -11.26 -33.93
CA LYS A 454 45.46 -9.78 -34.01
C LYS A 454 44.00 -9.38 -34.31
N ILE A 455 43.31 -8.36 -33.77
CA ILE A 455 43.58 -7.08 -33.07
C ILE A 455 42.16 -6.63 -32.55
N VAL A 456 41.99 -6.28 -31.27
CA VAL A 456 41.75 -4.91 -30.72
C VAL A 456 40.49 -4.17 -31.22
N GLU A 457 39.68 -3.72 -30.24
CA GLU A 457 38.72 -2.59 -30.21
C GLU A 457 37.40 -2.65 -31.01
N ALA A 458 36.28 -2.68 -30.28
CA ALA A 458 35.36 -1.54 -30.10
C ALA A 458 34.44 -1.77 -28.89
#